data_AF-A0A2A7ASC2-F1
#
_entry.id   AF-A0A2A7ASC2-F1
#
_cell.length_a   1.000
_cell.length_b   1.000
_cell.length_c   1.000
_cell.angle_alpha   90.00
_cell.angle_beta   90.00
_cell.angle_gamma   90.00
#
_symmetry.space_group_name_H-M   'P 1'
#
loop_
_entity.id
_entity.type
_entity.pdbx_description
1 polymer ?
#
loop_
_entity_poly.entity_id
_entity_poly.type
_entity_poly.pdbx_seq_one_letter_code
_entity_poly.pdbx_strand_id
1 'polypeptide(L)'
;MSYAEAKARYAAIGVDTEAAIARLKTVPISLHCWQGDDVRGFDTDPTKPLTGGIQTTGNYPGRARTPEELMADIDKVLSFCPGTKKINLHASYAIFDEENPWVDRDKLEPKHFKKWVDFCKARGLGADFNPTFFSHPKCDPLTLASPNEETRKFWVEHGKACIRISQYLAEELGQPCTMNIWTGDGFKDVPADRKDPRDRYKASIDEILSEPYDFKLVKPCIESKVFGIGVEAYTVGSAEFALSYAAFNREKCIPLMDNGHYHPTEVVSDKIPALLAFFPEIALHITRPIRWDSDHVVLFDDETKEICKEIVRCGGLDGRVNIALDYFDASINRISAWTVGFRNVEKALLSALCTPHTVLKELQDTNQFTELMVRQEELKTLPFGEVWDEYCRRNGVPVDGAWFEEVKKYEQNVLSKRI
;
A
#
# COMPACT_ATOMS: atom_id res chain seq x y z
N MET A 1 -3.25 2.82 33.74
CA MET A 1 -2.79 4.22 33.93
C MET A 1 -3.85 5.09 33.27
N SER A 2 -3.86 6.40 33.40
CA SER A 2 -4.78 7.26 32.62
C SER A 2 -4.04 7.94 31.48
N TYR A 3 -4.77 8.37 30.44
CA TYR A 3 -4.19 9.20 29.38
C TYR A 3 -3.55 10.49 29.94
N ALA A 4 -4.12 11.09 30.99
CA ALA A 4 -3.55 12.27 31.63
C ALA A 4 -2.15 12.01 32.24
N GLU A 5 -1.98 10.85 32.89
CA GLU A 5 -0.67 10.43 33.43
C GLU A 5 0.32 10.13 32.30
N ALA A 6 -0.12 9.45 31.23
CA ALA A 6 0.71 9.17 30.06
C ALA A 6 1.18 10.46 29.39
N LYS A 7 0.26 11.40 29.15
CA LYS A 7 0.54 12.73 28.61
C LYS A 7 1.58 13.48 29.45
N ALA A 8 1.48 13.44 30.79
CA ALA A 8 2.48 14.05 31.67
C ALA A 8 3.87 13.40 31.54
N ARG A 9 3.94 12.07 31.38
CA ARG A 9 5.22 11.36 31.16
C ARG A 9 5.87 11.69 29.82
N TYR A 10 5.09 11.81 28.75
CA TYR A 10 5.61 12.26 27.44
C TYR A 10 6.01 13.74 27.46
N ALA A 11 5.24 14.60 28.12
CA ALA A 11 5.58 16.01 28.26
C ALA A 11 6.92 16.23 28.98
N ALA A 12 7.24 15.38 29.97
CA ALA A 12 8.51 15.42 30.70
C ALA A 12 9.76 15.18 29.81
N ILE A 13 9.58 14.55 28.64
CA ILE A 13 10.64 14.35 27.63
C ILE A 13 10.46 15.27 26.41
N GLY A 14 9.61 16.28 26.50
CA GLY A 14 9.39 17.27 25.44
C GLY A 14 8.46 16.79 24.30
N VAL A 15 7.62 15.78 24.52
CA VAL A 15 6.67 15.25 23.53
C VAL A 15 5.24 15.70 23.86
N ASP A 16 4.56 16.28 22.88
CA ASP A 16 3.13 16.63 22.97
C ASP A 16 2.25 15.56 22.32
N THR A 17 1.62 14.73 23.14
CA THR A 17 0.72 13.67 22.67
C THR A 17 -0.58 14.19 22.07
N GLU A 18 -1.04 15.40 22.41
CA GLU A 18 -2.21 16.00 21.76
C GLU A 18 -1.91 16.34 20.32
N ALA A 19 -0.76 16.96 20.07
CA ALA A 19 -0.31 17.30 18.73
C ALA A 19 -0.09 16.04 17.89
N ALA A 20 0.51 14.99 18.47
CA ALA A 20 0.69 13.69 17.81
C ALA A 20 -0.66 13.07 17.39
N ILE A 21 -1.64 13.00 18.31
CA ILE A 21 -2.99 12.48 18.04
C ILE A 21 -3.70 13.32 16.96
N ALA A 22 -3.65 14.64 17.07
CA ALA A 22 -4.26 15.55 16.11
C ALA A 22 -3.65 15.38 14.71
N ARG A 23 -2.32 15.22 14.64
CA ARG A 23 -1.61 15.02 13.38
C ARG A 23 -2.00 13.69 12.73
N LEU A 24 -1.88 12.59 13.46
CA LEU A 24 -2.16 11.26 12.92
C LEU A 24 -3.59 11.14 12.37
N LYS A 25 -4.58 11.75 13.02
CA LYS A 25 -5.97 11.75 12.58
C LYS A 25 -6.14 12.22 11.11
N THR A 26 -5.25 13.09 10.64
CA THR A 26 -5.30 13.69 9.30
C THR A 26 -4.47 12.95 8.24
N VAL A 27 -3.63 11.99 8.65
CA VAL A 27 -2.75 11.26 7.73
C VAL A 27 -3.57 10.25 6.93
N PRO A 28 -3.61 10.34 5.59
CA PRO A 28 -4.25 9.31 4.79
C PRO A 28 -3.35 8.06 4.71
N ILE A 29 -3.92 6.91 5.03
CA ILE A 29 -3.31 5.60 4.78
C ILE A 29 -4.22 4.83 3.83
N SER A 30 -3.65 4.25 2.78
CA SER A 30 -4.40 3.54 1.74
C SER A 30 -4.52 2.05 2.06
N LEU A 31 -5.77 1.59 2.19
CA LEU A 31 -6.13 0.20 2.46
C LEU A 31 -6.29 -0.55 1.13
N HIS A 32 -5.45 -1.55 0.88
CA HIS A 32 -5.55 -2.39 -0.32
C HIS A 32 -6.82 -3.24 -0.36
N CYS A 33 -7.52 -3.25 -1.50
CA CYS A 33 -8.75 -4.01 -1.66
C CYS A 33 -8.55 -5.52 -1.77
N TRP A 34 -7.37 -5.97 -2.20
CA TRP A 34 -7.15 -7.35 -2.63
C TRP A 34 -7.00 -8.39 -1.52
N GLN A 35 -6.76 -7.96 -0.30
CA GLN A 35 -6.77 -8.86 0.86
C GLN A 35 -8.17 -9.42 1.15
N GLY A 36 -9.25 -8.81 0.64
CA GLY A 36 -10.63 -9.23 0.90
C GLY A 36 -11.09 -10.46 0.13
N ASP A 37 -10.45 -10.72 -1.00
CA ASP A 37 -10.88 -11.74 -1.96
C ASP A 37 -9.72 -12.60 -2.50
N ASP A 38 -8.52 -12.48 -1.94
CA ASP A 38 -7.31 -13.22 -2.34
C ASP A 38 -6.74 -12.80 -3.69
N VAL A 39 -6.81 -11.49 -4.01
CA VAL A 39 -6.29 -10.91 -5.25
C VAL A 39 -6.99 -11.46 -6.50
N ARG A 40 -8.27 -11.83 -6.37
CA ARG A 40 -9.04 -12.45 -7.48
C ARG A 40 -9.59 -11.41 -8.43
N GLY A 41 -10.09 -10.29 -7.90
CA GLY A 41 -10.83 -9.30 -8.67
C GLY A 41 -12.16 -9.85 -9.17
N PHE A 42 -12.80 -9.08 -10.06
CA PHE A 42 -14.12 -9.32 -10.62
C PHE A 42 -14.13 -9.38 -12.15
N ASP A 43 -12.95 -9.25 -12.79
CA ASP A 43 -12.79 -9.20 -14.25
C ASP A 43 -12.43 -10.54 -14.90
N THR A 44 -12.13 -11.57 -14.10
CA THR A 44 -11.73 -12.89 -14.58
C THR A 44 -12.48 -14.02 -13.87
N ASP A 45 -12.30 -15.24 -14.36
CA ASP A 45 -12.84 -16.45 -13.73
C ASP A 45 -12.15 -16.68 -12.37
N PRO A 46 -12.87 -16.56 -11.23
CA PRO A 46 -12.28 -16.63 -9.89
C PRO A 46 -11.77 -18.03 -9.53
N THR A 47 -12.08 -19.05 -10.34
CA THR A 47 -11.57 -20.42 -10.15
C THR A 47 -10.16 -20.62 -10.68
N LYS A 48 -9.68 -19.75 -11.58
CA LYS A 48 -8.34 -19.84 -12.15
C LYS A 48 -7.26 -19.41 -11.15
N PRO A 49 -6.07 -20.03 -11.15
CA PRO A 49 -5.02 -19.67 -10.21
C PRO A 49 -4.50 -18.24 -10.41
N LEU A 50 -4.03 -17.63 -9.32
CA LEU A 50 -3.26 -16.39 -9.38
C LEU A 50 -1.92 -16.65 -10.08
N THR A 51 -1.45 -15.70 -10.90
CA THR A 51 -0.18 -15.78 -11.64
C THR A 51 0.56 -14.44 -11.58
N GLY A 52 1.74 -14.34 -12.20
CA GLY A 52 2.52 -13.10 -12.28
C GLY A 52 3.55 -12.91 -11.17
N GLY A 53 3.98 -14.00 -10.51
CA GLY A 53 5.03 -13.93 -9.48
C GLY A 53 4.55 -13.72 -8.06
N ILE A 54 3.23 -13.61 -7.87
CA ILE A 54 2.55 -13.48 -6.57
C ILE A 54 1.72 -14.72 -6.26
N GLN A 55 1.57 -15.04 -4.98
CA GLN A 55 0.80 -16.21 -4.54
C GLN A 55 0.10 -15.95 -3.21
N THR A 56 -1.22 -16.05 -3.23
CA THR A 56 -2.02 -16.08 -2.00
C THR A 56 -1.93 -17.46 -1.34
N THR A 57 -1.54 -17.50 -0.06
CA THR A 57 -1.37 -18.74 0.69
C THR A 57 -2.41 -18.86 1.81
N GLY A 58 -3.04 -20.03 1.91
CA GLY A 58 -4.13 -20.30 2.85
C GLY A 58 -5.50 -20.42 2.17
N ASN A 59 -6.47 -21.01 2.87
CA ASN A 59 -7.83 -21.27 2.39
C ASN A 59 -8.88 -20.94 3.46
N TYR A 60 -8.66 -19.87 4.22
CA TYR A 60 -9.60 -19.42 5.24
C TYR A 60 -10.94 -19.04 4.59
N PRO A 61 -12.09 -19.52 5.10
CA PRO A 61 -13.38 -19.33 4.46
C PRO A 61 -13.86 -17.86 4.50
N GLY A 62 -14.92 -17.57 3.75
CA GLY A 62 -15.63 -16.30 3.87
C GLY A 62 -15.06 -15.12 3.08
N ARG A 63 -14.14 -15.35 2.14
CA ARG A 63 -13.66 -14.31 1.22
C ARG A 63 -14.82 -13.63 0.49
N ALA A 64 -14.65 -12.35 0.15
CA ALA A 64 -15.60 -11.66 -0.72
C ALA A 64 -15.57 -12.26 -2.14
N ARG A 65 -16.74 -12.36 -2.77
CA ARG A 65 -16.93 -12.92 -4.12
C ARG A 65 -17.63 -11.95 -5.07
N THR A 66 -18.18 -10.87 -4.52
CA THR A 66 -18.84 -9.81 -5.28
C THR A 66 -18.35 -8.44 -4.79
N PRO A 67 -18.52 -7.37 -5.59
CA PRO A 67 -18.22 -6.01 -5.17
C PRO A 67 -18.93 -5.62 -3.87
N GLU A 68 -20.19 -6.03 -3.69
CA GLU A 68 -21.00 -5.70 -2.52
C GLU A 68 -20.49 -6.41 -1.26
N GLU A 69 -20.09 -7.69 -1.38
CA GLU A 69 -19.47 -8.41 -0.27
C GLU A 69 -18.14 -7.75 0.13
N LEU A 70 -17.33 -7.34 -0.84
CA LEU A 70 -16.03 -6.69 -0.58
C LEU A 70 -16.21 -5.31 0.06
N MET A 71 -17.13 -4.49 -0.44
CA MET A 71 -17.47 -3.18 0.13
C MET A 71 -17.99 -3.32 1.58
N ALA A 72 -18.81 -4.35 1.86
CA ALA A 72 -19.31 -4.62 3.21
C ALA A 72 -18.20 -5.09 4.17
N ASP A 73 -17.23 -5.86 3.68
CA ASP A 73 -16.07 -6.27 4.47
C ASP A 73 -15.17 -5.07 4.78
N ILE A 74 -14.91 -4.21 3.78
CA ILE A 74 -14.18 -2.95 3.94
C ILE A 74 -14.89 -2.08 4.98
N ASP A 75 -16.22 -1.90 4.91
CA ASP A 75 -16.99 -1.17 5.92
C ASP A 75 -16.72 -1.65 7.34
N LYS A 76 -16.63 -2.97 7.51
CA LYS A 76 -16.37 -3.56 8.82
C LYS A 76 -14.96 -3.19 9.30
N VAL A 77 -13.95 -3.24 8.43
CA VAL A 77 -12.59 -2.77 8.72
C VAL A 77 -12.56 -1.29 9.06
N LEU A 78 -13.23 -0.43 8.28
CA LEU A 78 -13.29 1.01 8.50
C LEU A 78 -13.86 1.35 9.88
N SER A 79 -14.84 0.57 10.36
CA SER A 79 -15.42 0.74 11.70
C SER A 79 -14.46 0.44 12.86
N PHE A 80 -13.33 -0.22 12.58
CA PHE A 80 -12.31 -0.59 13.58
C PHE A 80 -11.03 0.23 13.50
N CYS A 81 -10.82 0.96 12.41
CA CYS A 81 -9.59 1.69 12.17
C CYS A 81 -9.84 3.20 12.35
N PRO A 82 -9.10 3.90 13.23
CA PRO A 82 -9.23 5.35 13.40
C PRO A 82 -8.64 6.17 12.24
N GLY A 83 -8.85 7.50 12.22
CA GLY A 83 -8.16 8.40 11.30
C GLY A 83 -8.66 8.45 9.85
N THR A 84 -7.89 9.14 9.01
CA THR A 84 -8.18 9.38 7.58
C THR A 84 -7.70 8.20 6.73
N LYS A 85 -8.47 7.84 5.71
CA LYS A 85 -8.24 6.62 4.91
C LYS A 85 -8.46 6.85 3.44
N LYS A 86 -7.78 6.04 2.66
CA LYS A 86 -8.07 5.81 1.24
C LYS A 86 -8.28 4.31 1.02
N ILE A 87 -8.85 3.95 -0.12
CA ILE A 87 -8.82 2.58 -0.62
C ILE A 87 -7.84 2.49 -1.78
N ASN A 88 -7.08 1.41 -1.88
CA ASN A 88 -6.19 1.15 -3.00
C ASN A 88 -6.80 0.04 -3.86
N LEU A 89 -7.20 0.38 -5.09
CA LEU A 89 -7.93 -0.49 -6.00
C LEU A 89 -7.04 -1.01 -7.12
N HIS A 90 -7.24 -2.26 -7.50
CA HIS A 90 -6.69 -2.79 -8.75
C HIS A 90 -7.71 -2.69 -9.88
N ALA A 91 -7.24 -2.58 -11.12
CA ALA A 91 -8.11 -2.52 -12.30
C ALA A 91 -8.96 -3.79 -12.49
N SER A 92 -8.49 -4.93 -11.98
CA SER A 92 -9.28 -6.18 -11.93
C SER A 92 -10.52 -6.09 -11.04
N TYR A 93 -10.67 -5.04 -10.21
CA TYR A 93 -11.86 -4.78 -9.40
C TYR A 93 -12.88 -3.89 -10.10
N ALA A 94 -12.77 -3.73 -11.43
CA ALA A 94 -13.82 -3.14 -12.25
C ALA A 94 -15.17 -3.83 -11.99
N ILE A 95 -16.25 -3.05 -11.91
CA ILE A 95 -17.59 -3.56 -11.68
C ILE A 95 -18.36 -3.55 -12.99
N PHE A 96 -18.83 -4.74 -13.36
CA PHE A 96 -19.62 -4.96 -14.57
C PHE A 96 -21.08 -5.27 -14.23
N ASP A 97 -22.00 -4.70 -14.98
CA ASP A 97 -23.45 -4.90 -14.84
C ASP A 97 -24.16 -4.73 -16.19
N GLU A 98 -25.50 -4.68 -16.18
CA GLU A 98 -26.30 -4.52 -17.39
C GLU A 98 -26.01 -3.18 -18.11
N GLU A 99 -25.68 -2.12 -17.36
CA GLU A 99 -25.37 -0.80 -17.92
C GLU A 99 -23.93 -0.72 -18.44
N ASN A 100 -23.01 -1.41 -17.75
CA ASN A 100 -21.58 -1.45 -18.05
C ASN A 100 -21.14 -2.91 -18.20
N PRO A 101 -21.40 -3.56 -19.36
CA PRO A 101 -21.08 -4.96 -19.55
C PRO A 101 -19.57 -5.21 -19.50
N TRP A 102 -19.20 -6.49 -19.32
CA TRP A 102 -17.80 -6.91 -19.28
C TRP A 102 -17.02 -6.44 -20.52
N VAL A 103 -15.83 -5.89 -20.27
CA VAL A 103 -14.84 -5.54 -21.29
C VAL A 103 -13.46 -6.01 -20.84
N ASP A 104 -12.57 -6.24 -21.79
CA ASP A 104 -11.19 -6.62 -21.50
C ASP A 104 -10.41 -5.41 -20.93
N ARG A 105 -9.27 -5.67 -20.30
CA ARG A 105 -8.50 -4.70 -19.50
C ARG A 105 -8.04 -3.47 -20.29
N ASP A 106 -7.73 -3.62 -21.57
CA ASP A 106 -7.35 -2.51 -22.46
C ASP A 106 -8.52 -1.60 -22.85
N LYS A 107 -9.75 -1.99 -22.51
CA LYS A 107 -11.00 -1.25 -22.77
C LYS A 107 -11.68 -0.77 -21.50
N LEU A 108 -11.04 -0.90 -20.34
CA LEU A 108 -11.57 -0.33 -19.11
C LEU A 108 -11.67 1.20 -19.21
N GLU A 109 -12.74 1.70 -18.62
CA GLU A 109 -13.13 3.11 -18.61
C GLU A 109 -13.58 3.53 -17.19
N PRO A 110 -13.57 4.84 -16.87
CA PRO A 110 -14.08 5.39 -15.62
C PRO A 110 -15.43 4.84 -15.14
N LYS A 111 -16.36 4.57 -16.06
CA LYS A 111 -17.71 4.08 -15.74
C LYS A 111 -17.71 2.76 -14.94
N HIS A 112 -16.74 1.87 -15.17
CA HIS A 112 -16.63 0.60 -14.43
C HIS A 112 -16.15 0.79 -12.98
N PHE A 113 -15.72 2.00 -12.61
CA PHE A 113 -15.30 2.37 -11.25
C PHE A 113 -16.27 3.37 -10.59
N LYS A 114 -17.39 3.69 -11.24
CA LYS A 114 -18.37 4.63 -10.68
C LYS A 114 -18.92 4.17 -9.32
N LYS A 115 -19.25 2.89 -9.15
CA LYS A 115 -19.75 2.36 -7.87
C LYS A 115 -18.70 2.44 -6.76
N TRP A 116 -17.41 2.33 -7.09
CA TRP A 116 -16.32 2.57 -6.13
C TRP A 116 -16.23 4.05 -5.73
N VAL A 117 -16.38 4.97 -6.69
CA VAL A 117 -16.49 6.41 -6.39
C VAL A 117 -17.67 6.70 -5.47
N ASP A 118 -18.84 6.14 -5.76
CA ASP A 118 -20.04 6.32 -4.93
C ASP A 118 -19.81 5.77 -3.51
N PHE A 119 -19.16 4.61 -3.39
CA PHE A 119 -18.77 4.01 -2.10
C PHE A 119 -17.82 4.93 -1.31
N CYS A 120 -16.80 5.48 -1.97
CA CYS A 120 -15.83 6.40 -1.36
C CYS A 120 -16.47 7.72 -0.93
N LYS A 121 -17.29 8.34 -1.78
CA LYS A 121 -18.00 9.61 -1.47
C LYS A 121 -18.89 9.47 -0.25
N ALA A 122 -19.65 8.38 -0.14
CA ALA A 122 -20.53 8.13 0.99
C ALA A 122 -19.77 8.03 2.34
N ARG A 123 -18.45 7.80 2.31
CA ARG A 123 -17.59 7.60 3.48
C ARG A 123 -16.49 8.66 3.64
N GLY A 124 -16.42 9.63 2.73
CA GLY A 124 -15.34 10.62 2.69
C GLY A 124 -13.95 10.02 2.43
N LEU A 125 -13.86 8.91 1.69
CA LEU A 125 -12.59 8.24 1.36
C LEU A 125 -12.00 8.80 0.07
N GLY A 126 -10.68 8.85 -0.02
CA GLY A 126 -9.96 8.92 -1.29
C GLY A 126 -9.76 7.54 -1.91
N ALA A 127 -9.21 7.48 -3.13
CA ALA A 127 -8.83 6.23 -3.78
C ALA A 127 -7.45 6.33 -4.46
N ASP A 128 -6.69 5.25 -4.36
CA ASP A 128 -5.48 4.96 -5.12
C ASP A 128 -5.76 3.82 -6.10
N PHE A 129 -4.92 3.66 -7.13
CA PHE A 129 -5.21 2.80 -8.26
C PHE A 129 -4.00 2.03 -8.77
N ASN A 130 -4.24 0.90 -9.43
CA ASN A 130 -3.20 0.04 -9.98
C ASN A 130 -3.71 -0.59 -11.28
N PRO A 131 -3.01 -0.47 -12.42
CA PRO A 131 -3.23 -1.39 -13.52
C PRO A 131 -2.89 -2.83 -13.08
N THR A 132 -3.63 -3.82 -13.59
CA THR A 132 -3.43 -5.23 -13.24
C THR A 132 -2.71 -5.94 -14.38
N PHE A 133 -1.38 -6.10 -14.27
CA PHE A 133 -0.52 -6.72 -15.29
C PHE A 133 -0.27 -8.23 -15.09
N PHE A 134 -1.19 -8.94 -14.44
CA PHE A 134 -1.03 -10.35 -14.06
C PHE A 134 -2.36 -11.11 -14.10
N SER A 135 -2.36 -12.44 -14.02
CA SER A 135 -3.59 -13.26 -14.03
C SER A 135 -4.49 -12.98 -15.23
N HIS A 136 -3.88 -12.98 -16.41
CA HIS A 136 -4.57 -12.71 -17.68
C HIS A 136 -3.99 -13.57 -18.81
N PRO A 137 -4.80 -14.05 -19.78
CA PRO A 137 -4.30 -14.86 -20.90
C PRO A 137 -3.24 -14.17 -21.78
N LYS A 138 -3.19 -12.82 -21.79
CA LYS A 138 -2.14 -12.05 -22.48
C LYS A 138 -0.87 -11.81 -21.63
N CYS A 139 -0.74 -12.50 -20.49
CA CYS A 139 0.47 -12.50 -19.66
C CYS A 139 1.17 -13.86 -19.83
N ASP A 140 2.11 -13.95 -20.78
CA ASP A 140 2.89 -15.19 -21.03
C ASP A 140 4.27 -14.92 -21.67
N PRO A 141 5.39 -15.00 -20.92
CA PRO A 141 5.51 -14.77 -19.48
C PRO A 141 5.71 -13.28 -19.15
N LEU A 142 5.63 -12.40 -20.16
CA LEU A 142 5.91 -10.97 -20.05
C LEU A 142 4.71 -10.13 -20.48
N THR A 143 4.65 -8.90 -19.97
CA THR A 143 3.66 -7.89 -20.29
C THR A 143 4.29 -6.73 -21.05
N LEU A 144 4.63 -5.64 -20.35
CA LEU A 144 5.21 -4.41 -20.90
C LEU A 144 6.60 -4.62 -21.51
N ALA A 145 7.32 -5.68 -21.11
CA ALA A 145 8.63 -6.05 -21.64
C ALA A 145 8.57 -7.17 -22.69
N SER A 146 7.38 -7.68 -23.02
CA SER A 146 7.20 -8.81 -23.94
C SER A 146 7.85 -8.53 -25.30
N PRO A 147 8.49 -9.50 -25.97
CA PRO A 147 8.94 -9.31 -27.36
C PRO A 147 7.76 -9.32 -28.34
N ASN A 148 6.59 -9.87 -27.96
CA ASN A 148 5.38 -9.83 -28.77
C ASN A 148 4.74 -8.43 -28.72
N GLU A 149 4.66 -7.77 -29.87
CA GLU A 149 4.14 -6.41 -29.99
C GLU A 149 2.64 -6.31 -29.69
N GLU A 150 1.83 -7.31 -30.06
CA GLU A 150 0.40 -7.32 -29.75
C GLU A 150 0.16 -7.44 -28.24
N THR A 151 0.97 -8.25 -27.55
CA THR A 151 0.94 -8.35 -26.09
C THR A 151 1.35 -7.03 -25.44
N ARG A 152 2.48 -6.43 -25.87
CA ARG A 152 2.90 -5.12 -25.33
C ARG A 152 1.84 -4.05 -25.56
N LYS A 153 1.30 -3.95 -26.77
CA LYS A 153 0.29 -2.95 -27.13
C LYS A 153 -0.96 -3.08 -26.28
N PHE A 154 -1.44 -4.31 -26.04
CA PHE A 154 -2.56 -4.54 -25.13
C PHE A 154 -2.29 -3.99 -23.73
N TRP A 155 -1.12 -4.29 -23.16
CA TRP A 155 -0.77 -3.82 -21.81
C TRP A 155 -0.51 -2.32 -21.73
N VAL A 156 0.06 -1.72 -22.78
CA VAL A 156 0.22 -0.27 -22.87
C VAL A 156 -1.15 0.42 -22.91
N GLU A 157 -2.09 -0.06 -23.73
CA GLU A 157 -3.44 0.49 -23.78
C GLU A 157 -4.20 0.32 -22.45
N HIS A 158 -3.99 -0.81 -21.76
CA HIS A 158 -4.47 -1.00 -20.39
C HIS A 158 -3.88 0.04 -19.41
N GLY A 159 -2.57 0.30 -19.46
CA GLY A 159 -1.93 1.32 -18.63
C GLY A 159 -2.51 2.72 -18.89
N LYS A 160 -2.75 3.09 -20.15
CA LYS A 160 -3.40 4.37 -20.52
C LYS A 160 -4.84 4.45 -20.01
N ALA A 161 -5.60 3.35 -20.09
CA ALA A 161 -6.93 3.27 -19.49
C ALA A 161 -6.89 3.54 -17.98
N CYS A 162 -5.91 2.98 -17.28
CA CYS A 162 -5.74 3.20 -15.84
C CYS A 162 -5.31 4.63 -15.49
N ILE A 163 -4.55 5.32 -16.35
CA ILE A 163 -4.29 6.76 -16.18
C ILE A 163 -5.61 7.55 -16.20
N ARG A 164 -6.47 7.31 -17.19
CA ARG A 164 -7.79 7.98 -17.28
C ARG A 164 -8.69 7.67 -16.09
N ILE A 165 -8.70 6.43 -15.62
CA ILE A 165 -9.46 6.03 -14.43
C ILE A 165 -8.91 6.72 -13.18
N SER A 166 -7.59 6.81 -13.02
CA SER A 166 -6.95 7.47 -11.88
C SER A 166 -7.26 8.97 -11.85
N GLN A 167 -7.26 9.63 -13.02
CA GLN A 167 -7.68 11.03 -13.15
C GLN A 167 -9.14 11.20 -12.70
N TYR A 168 -10.04 10.34 -13.19
CA TYR A 168 -11.45 10.33 -12.78
C TYR A 168 -11.63 10.12 -11.27
N LEU A 169 -10.92 9.15 -10.67
CA LEU A 169 -10.97 8.91 -9.22
C LEU A 169 -10.52 10.15 -8.45
N ALA A 170 -9.44 10.81 -8.89
CA ALA A 170 -8.93 11.98 -8.22
C ALA A 170 -9.89 13.19 -8.30
N GLU A 171 -10.48 13.42 -9.48
CA GLU A 171 -11.44 14.50 -9.71
C GLU A 171 -12.73 14.29 -8.91
N GLU A 172 -13.30 13.08 -8.96
CA GLU A 172 -14.56 12.78 -8.29
C GLU A 172 -14.44 12.79 -6.76
N LEU A 173 -13.29 12.39 -6.23
CA LEU A 173 -13.06 12.28 -4.78
C LEU A 173 -12.36 13.51 -4.18
N GLY A 174 -11.90 14.43 -5.03
CA GLY A 174 -11.23 15.67 -4.61
C GLY A 174 -9.90 15.44 -3.88
N GLN A 175 -9.24 14.30 -4.12
CA GLN A 175 -7.97 13.91 -3.49
C GLN A 175 -7.05 13.31 -4.55
N PRO A 176 -5.71 13.54 -4.49
CA PRO A 176 -4.79 12.91 -5.43
C PRO A 176 -4.90 11.38 -5.43
N CYS A 177 -4.80 10.76 -6.59
CA CYS A 177 -4.78 9.32 -6.81
C CYS A 177 -3.34 8.88 -7.12
N THR A 178 -2.77 8.05 -6.25
CA THR A 178 -1.51 7.37 -6.51
C THR A 178 -1.80 6.20 -7.43
N MET A 179 -1.19 6.18 -8.61
CA MET A 179 -1.38 5.10 -9.58
C MET A 179 -0.11 4.26 -9.71
N ASN A 180 -0.07 3.11 -9.04
CA ASN A 180 1.12 2.29 -9.01
C ASN A 180 1.23 1.35 -10.22
N ILE A 181 2.37 1.38 -10.92
CA ILE A 181 2.71 0.53 -12.05
C ILE A 181 3.69 -0.54 -11.56
N TRP A 182 3.17 -1.76 -11.39
CA TRP A 182 3.93 -2.95 -11.05
C TRP A 182 3.65 -4.08 -12.06
N THR A 183 4.69 -4.81 -12.46
CA THR A 183 4.56 -5.96 -13.38
C THR A 183 5.35 -7.16 -12.88
N GLY A 184 4.85 -8.37 -13.15
CA GLY A 184 5.59 -9.62 -12.94
C GLY A 184 6.61 -9.95 -14.03
N ASP A 185 7.02 -8.98 -14.85
CA ASP A 185 7.89 -9.22 -16.00
C ASP A 185 9.29 -9.67 -15.55
N GLY A 186 9.64 -10.90 -15.89
CA GLY A 186 10.90 -11.51 -15.50
C GLY A 186 11.10 -12.89 -16.09
N PHE A 187 12.15 -13.57 -15.65
CA PHE A 187 12.45 -14.93 -16.06
C PHE A 187 12.80 -15.81 -14.87
N LYS A 188 12.29 -17.03 -14.90
CA LYS A 188 12.56 -18.08 -13.91
C LYS A 188 14.04 -18.41 -13.79
N ASP A 189 14.74 -18.47 -14.93
CA ASP A 189 16.16 -18.84 -15.02
C ASP A 189 16.97 -17.73 -15.72
N VAL A 190 18.29 -17.81 -15.62
CA VAL A 190 19.24 -16.79 -16.07
C VAL A 190 19.04 -16.49 -17.56
N PRO A 191 18.59 -15.27 -17.93
CA PRO A 191 18.38 -14.94 -19.33
C PRO A 191 19.69 -14.62 -20.04
N ALA A 192 19.71 -14.85 -21.36
CA ALA A 192 20.82 -14.47 -22.23
C ALA A 192 20.93 -12.95 -22.43
N ASP A 193 19.84 -12.21 -22.19
CA ASP A 193 19.78 -10.75 -22.28
C ASP A 193 18.91 -10.16 -21.17
N ARG A 194 19.43 -9.11 -20.52
CA ARG A 194 18.77 -8.34 -19.46
C ARG A 194 18.54 -6.88 -19.83
N LYS A 195 18.97 -6.44 -21.02
CA LYS A 195 18.88 -5.05 -21.45
C LYS A 195 17.69 -4.84 -22.38
N ASP A 196 17.51 -5.61 -23.44
CA ASP A 196 16.42 -5.34 -24.40
C ASP A 196 15.02 -5.45 -23.76
N PRO A 197 14.74 -6.39 -22.82
CA PRO A 197 13.49 -6.35 -22.07
C PRO A 197 13.30 -5.04 -21.29
N ARG A 198 14.36 -4.46 -20.72
CA ARG A 198 14.30 -3.18 -20.01
C ARG A 198 14.12 -1.99 -20.95
N ASP A 199 14.72 -2.04 -22.14
CA ASP A 199 14.49 -1.03 -23.17
C ASP A 199 13.01 -1.03 -23.62
N ARG A 200 12.42 -2.21 -23.83
CA ARG A 200 10.99 -2.35 -24.13
C ARG A 200 10.12 -1.89 -22.97
N TYR A 201 10.45 -2.29 -21.75
CA TYR A 201 9.71 -1.89 -20.54
C TYR A 201 9.70 -0.37 -20.36
N LYS A 202 10.87 0.28 -20.51
CA LYS A 202 11.01 1.74 -20.53
C LYS A 202 10.11 2.37 -21.60
N ALA A 203 10.18 1.90 -22.84
CA ALA A 203 9.38 2.44 -23.93
C ALA A 203 7.86 2.28 -23.69
N SER A 204 7.44 1.14 -23.14
CA SER A 204 6.05 0.88 -22.79
C SER A 204 5.56 1.83 -21.68
N ILE A 205 6.35 2.07 -20.64
CA ILE A 205 5.99 3.02 -19.57
C ILE A 205 6.00 4.46 -20.12
N ASP A 206 6.96 4.83 -20.97
CA ASP A 206 6.97 6.15 -21.63
C ASP A 206 5.68 6.38 -22.42
N GLU A 207 5.19 5.34 -23.11
CA GLU A 207 3.95 5.39 -23.88
C GLU A 207 2.71 5.45 -22.97
N ILE A 208 2.67 4.70 -21.87
CA ILE A 208 1.60 4.81 -20.85
C ILE A 208 1.54 6.24 -20.29
N LEU A 209 2.69 6.79 -19.89
CA LEU A 209 2.80 8.13 -19.31
C LEU A 209 2.72 9.26 -20.35
N SER A 210 2.47 8.92 -21.63
CA SER A 210 2.12 9.90 -22.66
C SER A 210 0.62 10.20 -22.70
N GLU A 211 -0.21 9.33 -22.10
CA GLU A 211 -1.62 9.65 -21.85
C GLU A 211 -1.72 10.92 -21.01
N PRO A 212 -2.61 11.88 -21.33
CA PRO A 212 -2.73 13.11 -20.55
C PRO A 212 -3.26 12.88 -19.12
N TYR A 213 -2.61 13.49 -18.12
CA TYR A 213 -3.08 13.59 -16.74
C TYR A 213 -2.53 14.86 -16.07
N ASP A 214 -3.17 15.31 -14.99
CA ASP A 214 -2.60 16.33 -14.12
C ASP A 214 -1.75 15.65 -13.05
N PHE A 215 -0.43 15.86 -13.07
CA PHE A 215 0.49 15.25 -12.09
C PHE A 215 0.25 15.70 -10.63
N LYS A 216 -0.55 16.75 -10.40
CA LYS A 216 -1.00 17.11 -9.05
C LYS A 216 -2.16 16.22 -8.57
N LEU A 217 -2.96 15.71 -9.49
CA LEU A 217 -4.12 14.87 -9.21
C LEU A 217 -3.79 13.39 -9.35
N VAL A 218 -2.94 13.01 -10.30
CA VAL A 218 -2.52 11.62 -10.50
C VAL A 218 -1.03 11.53 -10.27
N LYS A 219 -0.61 10.60 -9.42
CA LYS A 219 0.79 10.31 -9.11
C LYS A 219 1.14 8.92 -9.64
N PRO A 220 1.49 8.77 -10.93
CA PRO A 220 2.01 7.51 -11.41
C PRO A 220 3.27 7.12 -10.62
N CYS A 221 3.34 5.88 -10.18
CA CYS A 221 4.48 5.34 -9.47
C CYS A 221 5.07 4.16 -10.20
N ILE A 222 6.39 4.00 -10.13
CA ILE A 222 7.07 2.81 -10.63
C ILE A 222 7.55 1.99 -9.42
N GLU A 223 7.05 0.77 -9.31
CA GLU A 223 7.41 -0.15 -8.25
C GLU A 223 8.38 -1.21 -8.76
N SER A 224 9.45 -1.44 -8.01
CA SER A 224 10.40 -2.51 -8.29
C SER A 224 10.07 -3.79 -7.53
N LYS A 225 10.58 -4.91 -8.03
CA LYS A 225 10.62 -6.18 -7.29
C LYS A 225 11.96 -6.89 -7.47
N VAL A 226 12.49 -7.48 -6.40
CA VAL A 226 13.72 -8.27 -6.44
C VAL A 226 13.51 -9.58 -7.20
N PHE A 227 12.48 -10.36 -6.84
CA PHE A 227 12.06 -11.58 -7.50
C PHE A 227 10.61 -11.95 -7.14
N GLY A 228 10.02 -12.87 -7.89
CA GLY A 228 8.73 -13.50 -7.59
C GLY A 228 8.76 -14.99 -7.95
N ILE A 229 7.76 -15.75 -7.51
CA ILE A 229 7.68 -17.20 -7.81
C ILE A 229 7.47 -17.40 -9.31
N GLY A 230 8.37 -18.13 -9.97
CA GLY A 230 8.41 -18.29 -11.43
C GLY A 230 9.16 -17.19 -12.19
N VAL A 231 9.71 -16.19 -11.49
CA VAL A 231 10.56 -15.11 -12.05
C VAL A 231 11.77 -14.86 -11.15
N GLU A 232 12.40 -15.93 -10.67
CA GLU A 232 13.41 -15.90 -9.60
C GLU A 232 14.77 -15.32 -10.04
N ALA A 233 15.19 -15.58 -11.28
CA ALA A 233 16.56 -15.27 -11.71
C ALA A 233 16.73 -13.85 -12.28
N TYR A 234 15.62 -13.20 -12.64
CA TYR A 234 15.63 -11.88 -13.26
C TYR A 234 14.26 -11.22 -13.23
N THR A 235 14.21 -9.98 -12.72
CA THR A 235 13.06 -9.08 -12.82
C THR A 235 13.42 -7.89 -13.71
N VAL A 236 12.53 -7.55 -14.67
CA VAL A 236 12.75 -6.44 -15.60
C VAL A 236 12.74 -5.10 -14.84
N GLY A 237 11.69 -4.85 -14.07
CA GLY A 237 11.54 -3.72 -13.16
C GLY A 237 12.33 -3.90 -11.86
N SER A 238 13.66 -3.92 -11.95
CA SER A 238 14.53 -3.98 -10.76
C SER A 238 14.57 -2.65 -10.01
N ALA A 239 15.10 -2.64 -8.77
CA ALA A 239 15.22 -1.44 -7.96
C ALA A 239 15.96 -0.31 -8.67
N GLU A 240 17.11 -0.60 -9.31
CA GLU A 240 17.87 0.39 -10.06
C GLU A 240 17.09 0.92 -11.28
N PHE A 241 16.29 0.07 -11.92
CA PHE A 241 15.44 0.50 -13.03
C PHE A 241 14.36 1.47 -12.54
N ALA A 242 13.57 1.07 -11.53
CA ALA A 242 12.45 1.89 -11.03
C ALA A 242 12.94 3.24 -10.50
N LEU A 243 14.02 3.22 -9.69
CA LEU A 243 14.63 4.44 -9.14
C LEU A 243 15.19 5.35 -10.24
N SER A 244 15.94 4.79 -11.19
CA SER A 244 16.51 5.60 -12.29
C SER A 244 15.41 6.16 -13.18
N TYR A 245 14.43 5.33 -13.54
CA TYR A 245 13.31 5.76 -14.38
C TYR A 245 12.55 6.92 -13.73
N ALA A 246 12.21 6.81 -12.44
CA ALA A 246 11.56 7.89 -11.70
C ALA A 246 12.46 9.13 -11.62
N ALA A 247 13.76 8.98 -11.36
CA ALA A 247 14.71 10.11 -11.27
C ALA A 247 14.85 10.89 -12.58
N PHE A 248 14.84 10.20 -13.72
CA PHE A 248 14.92 10.83 -15.05
C PHE A 248 13.55 11.31 -15.56
N ASN A 249 12.44 10.92 -14.93
CA ASN A 249 11.08 11.29 -15.30
C ASN A 249 10.29 11.94 -14.13
N ARG A 250 10.96 12.74 -13.30
CA ARG A 250 10.39 13.35 -12.07
C ARG A 250 9.15 14.23 -12.27
N GLU A 251 8.90 14.68 -13.49
CA GLU A 251 7.71 15.47 -13.85
C GLU A 251 6.50 14.59 -14.20
N LYS A 252 6.69 13.27 -14.30
CA LYS A 252 5.69 12.30 -14.77
C LYS A 252 5.40 11.18 -13.78
N CYS A 253 6.37 10.78 -12.97
CA CYS A 253 6.19 9.71 -12.00
C CYS A 253 7.08 9.86 -10.77
N ILE A 254 6.73 9.14 -9.71
CA ILE A 254 7.50 9.02 -8.46
C ILE A 254 7.94 7.58 -8.22
N PRO A 255 8.99 7.32 -7.41
CA PRO A 255 9.33 5.95 -7.03
C PRO A 255 8.35 5.41 -5.99
N LEU A 256 8.01 4.12 -6.09
CA LEU A 256 7.35 3.36 -5.02
C LEU A 256 8.29 2.31 -4.45
N MET A 257 8.37 2.24 -3.13
CA MET A 257 9.11 1.18 -2.43
C MET A 257 8.14 0.29 -1.65
N ASP A 258 8.20 -1.00 -1.93
CA ASP A 258 7.56 -2.03 -1.12
C ASP A 258 8.62 -2.71 -0.25
N ASN A 259 8.43 -2.81 1.06
CA ASN A 259 9.46 -3.34 1.97
C ASN A 259 9.58 -4.88 1.99
N GLY A 260 8.77 -5.60 1.22
CA GLY A 260 8.90 -7.02 0.90
C GLY A 260 9.68 -7.30 -0.39
N HIS A 261 9.86 -6.28 -1.23
CA HIS A 261 10.41 -6.39 -2.58
C HIS A 261 11.94 -6.28 -2.69
N TYR A 262 12.68 -6.43 -1.60
CA TYR A 262 14.12 -6.20 -1.55
C TYR A 262 14.91 -7.44 -1.07
N HIS A 263 16.24 -7.37 -1.14
CA HIS A 263 17.12 -8.48 -0.76
C HIS A 263 16.98 -8.83 0.73
N PRO A 264 17.37 -10.05 1.14
CA PRO A 264 17.46 -10.38 2.56
C PRO A 264 18.28 -9.33 3.32
N THR A 265 17.75 -8.85 4.44
CA THR A 265 18.32 -7.78 5.31
C THR A 265 18.28 -6.36 4.74
N GLU A 266 17.89 -6.18 3.48
CA GLU A 266 17.68 -4.85 2.91
C GLU A 266 16.37 -4.26 3.46
N VAL A 267 16.43 -3.00 3.92
CA VAL A 267 15.32 -2.33 4.62
C VAL A 267 14.92 -1.05 3.88
N VAL A 268 13.62 -0.74 3.88
CA VAL A 268 13.08 0.46 3.22
C VAL A 268 13.21 1.67 4.13
N SER A 269 13.23 1.49 5.45
CA SER A 269 13.48 2.55 6.42
C SER A 269 14.72 3.40 6.07
N ASP A 270 15.83 2.77 5.70
CA ASP A 270 17.07 3.46 5.28
C ASP A 270 16.94 4.21 3.93
N LYS A 271 16.07 3.72 3.04
CA LYS A 271 15.89 4.29 1.70
C LYS A 271 15.02 5.55 1.70
N ILE A 272 14.08 5.68 2.62
CA ILE A 272 13.17 6.84 2.74
C ILE A 272 13.94 8.17 2.80
N PRO A 273 14.86 8.40 3.76
CA PRO A 273 15.60 9.66 3.82
C PRO A 273 16.47 9.89 2.58
N ALA A 274 17.06 8.83 2.02
CA ALA A 274 17.85 8.93 0.80
C ALA A 274 16.99 9.39 -0.39
N LEU A 275 15.80 8.81 -0.60
CA LEU A 275 14.92 9.24 -1.69
C LEU A 275 14.33 10.63 -1.45
N LEU A 276 13.94 10.98 -0.22
CA LEU A 276 13.42 12.32 0.09
C LEU A 276 14.47 13.44 -0.08
N ALA A 277 15.76 13.11 -0.22
CA ALA A 277 16.80 14.06 -0.62
C ALA A 277 16.76 14.41 -2.12
N PHE A 278 16.24 13.52 -2.98
CA PHE A 278 16.19 13.70 -4.43
C PHE A 278 14.78 13.91 -5.00
N PHE A 279 13.76 13.41 -4.28
CA PHE A 279 12.36 13.45 -4.69
C PHE A 279 11.54 14.30 -3.72
N PRO A 280 10.67 15.19 -4.23
CA PRO A 280 9.75 15.93 -3.38
C PRO A 280 8.71 15.02 -2.72
N GLU A 281 8.36 13.92 -3.40
CA GLU A 281 7.30 12.99 -3.04
C GLU A 281 7.69 11.57 -3.44
N ILE A 282 7.41 10.59 -2.58
CA ILE A 282 7.61 9.15 -2.82
C ILE A 282 6.36 8.38 -2.40
N ALA A 283 6.21 7.14 -2.87
CA ALA A 283 5.16 6.22 -2.43
C ALA A 283 5.75 5.00 -1.72
N LEU A 284 4.97 4.42 -0.81
CA LEU A 284 5.34 3.22 -0.07
C LEU A 284 4.20 2.21 -0.08
N HIS A 285 4.54 0.95 -0.31
CA HIS A 285 3.76 -0.19 0.15
C HIS A 285 4.42 -0.73 1.42
N ILE A 286 3.62 -0.82 2.49
CA ILE A 286 4.05 -1.40 3.75
C ILE A 286 3.48 -2.82 3.84
N THR A 287 4.37 -3.80 3.79
CA THR A 287 4.12 -5.24 3.85
C THR A 287 5.01 -5.89 4.91
N ARG A 288 4.93 -7.22 5.08
CA ARG A 288 5.86 -7.99 5.90
C ARG A 288 6.38 -9.22 5.14
N PRO A 289 7.64 -9.20 4.65
CA PRO A 289 8.24 -10.37 4.03
C PRO A 289 8.65 -11.41 5.08
N ILE A 290 8.45 -12.69 4.76
CA ILE A 290 8.92 -13.83 5.53
C ILE A 290 9.73 -14.71 4.59
N ARG A 291 11.03 -14.41 4.50
CA ARG A 291 12.06 -15.05 3.65
C ARG A 291 11.94 -14.76 2.15
N TRP A 292 10.75 -14.45 1.69
CA TRP A 292 10.45 -13.98 0.34
C TRP A 292 9.37 -12.90 0.45
N ASP A 293 9.00 -12.34 -0.69
CA ASP A 293 7.85 -11.44 -0.78
C ASP A 293 6.54 -12.21 -0.59
N SER A 294 6.25 -12.47 0.69
CA SER A 294 5.23 -13.42 1.13
C SER A 294 3.94 -12.76 1.58
N ASP A 295 3.83 -11.44 1.47
CA ASP A 295 2.61 -10.68 1.71
C ASP A 295 1.93 -10.98 3.04
N HIS A 296 2.70 -11.10 4.12
CA HIS A 296 2.12 -11.31 5.44
C HIS A 296 1.62 -9.99 6.02
N VAL A 297 0.60 -10.10 6.88
CA VAL A 297 0.03 -8.96 7.60
C VAL A 297 1.11 -8.19 8.36
N VAL A 298 1.13 -6.87 8.16
CA VAL A 298 2.02 -5.93 8.85
C VAL A 298 1.84 -6.01 10.38
N LEU A 299 2.96 -6.02 11.10
CA LEU A 299 2.97 -6.07 12.56
C LEU A 299 3.57 -4.78 13.13
N PHE A 300 3.41 -4.58 14.44
CA PHE A 300 4.12 -3.52 15.16
C PHE A 300 5.56 -3.97 15.48
N ASP A 301 6.30 -4.35 14.43
CA ASP A 301 7.66 -4.87 14.48
C ASP A 301 8.71 -3.78 14.24
N ASP A 302 9.98 -4.17 14.30
CA ASP A 302 11.10 -3.22 14.22
C ASP A 302 11.13 -2.45 12.90
N GLU A 303 11.03 -3.13 11.75
CA GLU A 303 11.07 -2.43 10.46
C GLU A 303 9.84 -1.54 10.23
N THR A 304 8.64 -1.98 10.63
CA THR A 304 7.44 -1.12 10.53
C THR A 304 7.58 0.14 11.37
N LYS A 305 8.14 0.02 12.59
CA LYS A 305 8.45 1.17 13.46
C LYS A 305 9.52 2.07 12.84
N GLU A 306 10.60 1.51 12.28
CA GLU A 306 11.66 2.32 11.66
C GLU A 306 11.19 3.03 10.38
N ILE A 307 10.41 2.37 9.52
CA ILE A 307 9.77 3.00 8.36
C ILE A 307 8.95 4.22 8.81
N CYS A 308 8.05 4.03 9.78
CA CYS A 308 7.19 5.11 10.26
C CYS A 308 7.99 6.22 10.98
N LYS A 309 9.07 5.87 11.66
CA LYS A 309 10.00 6.83 12.27
C LYS A 309 10.62 7.73 11.22
N GLU A 310 11.12 7.15 10.14
CA GLU A 310 11.74 7.91 9.05
C GLU A 310 10.72 8.73 8.26
N ILE A 311 9.50 8.24 8.04
CA ILE A 311 8.40 9.04 7.47
C ILE A 311 8.15 10.29 8.34
N VAL A 312 7.99 10.14 9.66
CA VAL A 312 7.71 11.28 10.54
C VAL A 312 8.90 12.23 10.61
N ARG A 313 10.10 11.72 10.88
CA ARG A 313 11.33 12.50 11.07
C ARG A 313 11.72 13.29 9.82
N CYS A 314 11.46 12.75 8.63
CA CYS A 314 11.81 13.39 7.36
C CYS A 314 10.70 14.32 6.80
N GLY A 315 9.63 14.57 7.56
CA GLY A 315 8.50 15.39 7.09
C GLY A 315 7.65 14.71 6.02
N GLY A 316 7.68 13.38 5.94
CA GLY A 316 6.85 12.56 5.05
C GLY A 316 5.35 12.83 5.24
N LEU A 317 4.98 13.12 6.48
CA LEU A 317 3.76 13.77 6.98
C LEU A 317 3.10 14.73 5.99
N ASP A 318 3.90 15.62 5.44
CA ASP A 318 3.44 16.89 4.86
C ASP A 318 3.11 16.75 3.37
N GLY A 319 2.59 15.58 2.98
CA GLY A 319 2.28 15.23 1.60
C GLY A 319 3.50 14.80 0.79
N ARG A 320 4.58 14.35 1.46
CA ARG A 320 5.81 13.89 0.80
C ARG A 320 5.92 12.36 0.72
N VAL A 321 5.13 11.62 1.49
CA VAL A 321 5.09 10.16 1.44
C VAL A 321 3.64 9.69 1.31
N ASN A 322 3.33 9.00 0.22
CA ASN A 322 2.06 8.31 0.03
C ASN A 322 2.15 6.92 0.67
N ILE A 323 1.33 6.65 1.70
CA ILE A 323 1.40 5.44 2.51
C ILE A 323 0.27 4.49 2.11
N ALA A 324 0.60 3.32 1.60
CA ALA A 324 -0.33 2.24 1.33
C ALA A 324 0.14 0.96 2.04
N LEU A 325 -0.80 0.09 2.36
CA LEU A 325 -0.51 -1.28 2.78
C LEU A 325 -0.51 -2.18 1.55
N ASP A 326 0.30 -3.23 1.55
CA ASP A 326 0.23 -4.30 0.56
C ASP A 326 0.49 -5.63 1.25
N TYR A 327 -0.53 -6.48 1.37
CA TYR A 327 -0.39 -7.85 1.85
C TYR A 327 -1.66 -8.64 1.53
N PHE A 328 -1.61 -9.97 1.59
CA PHE A 328 -2.77 -10.83 1.36
C PHE A 328 -2.59 -12.21 2.01
N ASP A 329 -2.90 -12.27 3.30
CA ASP A 329 -2.91 -13.51 4.07
C ASP A 329 -4.30 -14.17 3.99
N ALA A 330 -4.39 -15.25 3.22
CA ALA A 330 -5.61 -16.05 3.08
C ALA A 330 -5.67 -17.22 4.07
N SER A 331 -4.75 -17.33 5.02
CA SER A 331 -4.75 -18.36 6.05
C SER A 331 -5.55 -17.97 7.30
N ILE A 332 -5.97 -16.71 7.39
CA ILE A 332 -6.70 -16.13 8.51
C ILE A 332 -7.92 -15.31 8.06
N ASN A 333 -8.72 -14.85 9.01
CA ASN A 333 -9.84 -13.94 8.74
C ASN A 333 -9.34 -12.62 8.11
N ARG A 334 -9.84 -12.28 6.92
CA ARG A 334 -9.38 -11.14 6.10
C ARG A 334 -9.68 -9.78 6.72
N ILE A 335 -10.79 -9.66 7.45
CA ILE A 335 -11.13 -8.44 8.23
C ILE A 335 -10.13 -8.28 9.38
N SER A 336 -9.75 -9.38 10.05
CA SER A 336 -8.70 -9.36 11.06
C SER A 336 -7.34 -8.98 10.46
N ALA A 337 -6.98 -9.54 9.30
CA ALA A 337 -5.73 -9.23 8.61
C ALA A 337 -5.60 -7.72 8.32
N TRP A 338 -6.63 -7.13 7.70
CA TRP A 338 -6.68 -5.69 7.48
C TRP A 338 -6.63 -4.87 8.77
N THR A 339 -7.49 -5.21 9.74
CA THR A 339 -7.59 -4.45 10.99
C THR A 339 -6.28 -4.45 11.77
N VAL A 340 -5.58 -5.60 11.81
CA VAL A 340 -4.27 -5.71 12.48
C VAL A 340 -3.21 -4.87 11.76
N GLY A 341 -3.02 -5.07 10.46
CA GLY A 341 -1.94 -4.37 9.75
C GLY A 341 -2.16 -2.86 9.66
N PHE A 342 -3.40 -2.42 9.39
CA PHE A 342 -3.73 -0.99 9.35
C PHE A 342 -3.50 -0.32 10.71
N ARG A 343 -4.04 -0.89 11.80
CA ARG A 343 -3.82 -0.35 13.15
C ARG A 343 -2.35 -0.39 13.56
N ASN A 344 -1.56 -1.34 13.08
CA ASN A 344 -0.13 -1.41 13.40
C ASN A 344 0.71 -0.36 12.69
N VAL A 345 0.37 0.02 11.45
CA VAL A 345 0.97 1.20 10.80
C VAL A 345 0.57 2.47 11.53
N GLU A 346 -0.70 2.62 11.93
CA GLU A 346 -1.12 3.78 12.73
C GLU A 346 -0.41 3.84 14.09
N LYS A 347 -0.22 2.70 14.77
CA LYS A 347 0.57 2.64 16.01
C LYS A 347 2.02 3.04 15.79
N ALA A 348 2.63 2.58 14.70
CA ALA A 348 4.01 2.93 14.34
C ALA A 348 4.15 4.43 14.03
N LEU A 349 3.21 5.02 13.29
CA LEU A 349 3.15 6.46 13.05
C LEU A 349 2.91 7.25 14.34
N LEU A 350 1.99 6.82 15.20
CA LEU A 350 1.73 7.47 16.49
C LEU A 350 2.96 7.42 17.40
N SER A 351 3.61 6.26 17.48
CA SER A 351 4.83 6.08 18.27
C SER A 351 5.97 6.96 17.76
N ALA A 352 6.09 7.08 16.43
CA ALA A 352 7.05 7.99 15.80
C ALA A 352 6.72 9.46 16.07
N LEU A 353 5.46 9.87 16.04
CA LEU A 353 5.03 11.23 16.42
C LEU A 353 5.25 11.51 17.92
N CYS A 354 5.23 10.46 18.75
CA CYS A 354 5.52 10.52 20.18
C CYS A 354 7.02 10.36 20.53
N THR A 355 7.92 10.61 19.57
CA THR A 355 9.38 10.54 19.76
C THR A 355 9.98 11.95 19.80
N PRO A 356 10.88 12.28 20.74
CA PRO A 356 11.50 13.60 20.85
C PRO A 356 12.63 13.80 19.82
N HIS A 357 12.29 13.77 18.52
CA HIS A 357 13.23 13.77 17.40
C HIS A 357 14.28 14.88 17.45
N THR A 358 13.90 16.10 17.84
CA THR A 358 14.84 17.23 17.94
C THR A 358 15.96 16.96 18.94
N VAL A 359 15.61 16.43 20.12
CA VAL A 359 16.58 16.10 21.17
C VAL A 359 17.45 14.92 20.74
N LEU A 360 16.86 13.88 20.16
CA LEU A 360 17.61 12.72 19.68
C LEU A 360 18.59 13.11 18.55
N LYS A 361 18.18 14.00 17.65
CA LYS A 361 19.04 14.54 16.59
C LYS A 361 20.19 15.37 17.16
N GLU A 362 19.95 16.19 18.17
CA GLU A 362 21.03 16.94 18.84
C GLU A 362 22.08 16.01 19.47
N LEU A 363 21.63 14.94 20.14
CA LEU A 363 22.55 13.92 20.67
C LEU A 363 23.36 13.25 19.56
N GLN A 364 22.73 12.96 18.40
CA GLN A 364 23.42 12.42 17.24
C GLN A 364 24.47 13.40 16.68
N ASP A 365 24.06 14.65 16.44
CA ASP A 365 24.92 15.69 15.83
C ASP A 365 26.08 16.09 16.74
N THR A 366 25.97 15.82 18.05
CA THR A 366 27.03 16.01 19.06
C THR A 366 27.77 14.72 19.45
N ASN A 367 27.55 13.61 18.73
CA ASN A 367 28.18 12.30 18.93
C ASN A 367 27.93 11.66 20.32
N GLN A 368 26.84 12.00 20.99
CA GLN A 368 26.45 11.44 22.29
C GLN A 368 25.69 10.11 22.13
N PHE A 369 26.30 9.16 21.42
CA PHE A 369 25.65 7.91 21.01
C PHE A 369 25.25 7.01 22.19
N THR A 370 25.99 7.03 23.30
CA THR A 370 25.64 6.29 24.51
C THR A 370 24.29 6.74 25.06
N GLU A 371 24.10 8.05 25.19
CA GLU A 371 22.86 8.62 25.70
C GLU A 371 21.72 8.47 24.70
N LEU A 372 22.00 8.68 23.41
CA LEU A 372 21.04 8.46 22.33
C LEU A 372 20.48 7.04 22.36
N MET A 373 21.34 6.02 22.52
CA MET A 373 20.92 4.62 22.63
C MET A 373 20.03 4.40 23.85
N VAL A 374 20.46 4.85 25.04
CA VAL A 374 19.68 4.69 26.28
C VAL A 374 18.30 5.33 26.15
N ARG A 375 18.23 6.58 25.70
CA ARG A 375 16.95 7.29 25.56
C ARG A 375 16.03 6.63 24.53
N GLN A 376 16.56 6.13 23.41
CA GLN A 376 15.75 5.40 22.43
C GLN A 376 15.14 4.12 23.00
N GLU A 377 15.87 3.36 23.82
CA GLU A 377 15.33 2.16 24.47
C GLU A 377 14.30 2.49 25.54
N GLU A 378 14.50 3.55 26.33
CA GLU A 378 13.55 3.98 27.36
C GLU A 378 12.17 4.33 26.77
N LEU A 379 12.13 4.94 25.57
CA LEU A 379 10.88 5.27 24.86
C LEU A 379 9.99 4.03 24.66
N LYS A 380 10.57 2.84 24.44
CA LYS A 380 9.83 1.61 24.15
C LYS A 380 8.96 1.14 25.33
N THR A 381 9.21 1.65 26.53
CA THR A 381 8.49 1.29 27.77
C THR A 381 7.70 2.45 28.38
N LEU A 382 7.60 3.57 27.67
CA LEU A 382 6.65 4.63 27.98
C LEU A 382 5.21 4.11 27.83
N PRO A 383 4.21 4.77 28.46
CA PRO A 383 2.82 4.30 28.46
C PRO A 383 2.13 4.60 27.12
N PHE A 384 2.68 4.10 26.01
CA PHE A 384 2.18 4.28 24.66
C PHE A 384 0.74 3.76 24.48
N GLY A 385 0.40 2.63 25.12
CA GLY A 385 -0.94 2.04 25.05
C GLY A 385 -2.04 3.01 25.46
N GLU A 386 -1.81 3.85 26.48
CA GLU A 386 -2.79 4.86 26.93
C GLU A 386 -3.00 5.98 25.88
N VAL A 387 -1.95 6.33 25.12
CA VAL A 387 -2.01 7.32 24.03
C VAL A 387 -2.74 6.73 22.82
N TRP A 388 -2.44 5.47 22.47
CA TRP A 388 -3.14 4.74 21.41
C TRP A 388 -4.64 4.57 21.70
N ASP A 389 -4.97 4.16 22.92
CA ASP A 389 -6.37 3.98 23.33
C ASP A 389 -7.14 5.30 23.28
N GLU A 390 -6.51 6.40 23.70
CA GLU A 390 -7.10 7.72 23.59
C GLU A 390 -7.34 8.13 22.13
N TYR A 391 -6.39 7.85 21.23
CA TYR A 391 -6.59 8.06 19.79
C TYR A 391 -7.79 7.25 19.25
N CYS A 392 -7.93 5.98 19.64
CA CYS A 392 -9.10 5.17 19.29
C CYS A 392 -10.41 5.79 19.80
N ARG A 393 -10.47 6.13 21.09
CA ARG A 393 -11.67 6.73 21.72
C ARG A 393 -12.11 8.02 21.02
N ARG A 394 -11.18 8.90 20.68
CA ARG A 394 -11.46 10.18 19.98
C ARG A 394 -11.94 10.02 18.54
N ASN A 395 -11.70 8.85 17.95
CA ASN A 395 -12.20 8.51 16.62
C ASN A 395 -13.46 7.63 16.66
N GLY A 396 -13.99 7.33 17.86
CA GLY A 396 -15.20 6.53 18.01
C GLY A 396 -15.05 5.07 17.61
N VAL A 397 -13.82 4.55 17.57
CA VAL A 397 -13.52 3.15 17.23
C VAL A 397 -13.12 2.36 18.47
N PRO A 398 -13.25 1.02 18.47
CA PRO A 398 -12.86 0.23 19.62
C PRO A 398 -11.34 0.29 19.89
N VAL A 399 -10.99 0.29 21.18
CA VAL A 399 -9.60 0.13 21.64
C VAL A 399 -9.11 -1.32 21.42
N ASP A 400 -7.82 -1.54 21.65
CA ASP A 400 -7.28 -2.91 21.62
C ASP A 400 -7.99 -3.81 22.63
N GLY A 401 -8.17 -5.08 22.27
CA GLY A 401 -8.94 -6.05 23.06
C GLY A 401 -10.47 -6.00 22.87
N ALA A 402 -11.02 -4.97 22.21
CA ALA A 402 -12.48 -4.83 22.03
C ALA A 402 -12.98 -5.16 20.61
N TRP A 403 -12.20 -4.86 19.56
CA TRP A 403 -12.65 -4.99 18.17
C TRP A 403 -12.73 -6.46 17.68
N PHE A 404 -11.91 -7.37 18.21
CA PHE A 404 -11.83 -8.75 17.70
C PHE A 404 -13.10 -9.56 17.95
N GLU A 405 -13.82 -9.30 19.05
CA GLU A 405 -15.12 -9.90 19.31
C GLU A 405 -16.15 -9.53 18.23
N GLU A 406 -16.09 -8.31 17.71
CA GLU A 406 -16.95 -7.85 16.63
C GLU A 406 -16.60 -8.49 15.28
N VAL A 407 -15.34 -8.84 15.06
CA VAL A 407 -14.90 -9.65 13.90
C VAL A 407 -15.48 -11.05 13.99
N LYS A 408 -15.38 -11.71 15.16
CA LYS A 408 -15.96 -13.04 15.37
C LYS A 408 -17.48 -13.06 15.16
N LYS A 409 -18.18 -12.04 15.64
CA LYS A 409 -19.63 -11.89 15.39
C LYS A 409 -19.94 -11.71 13.91
N TYR A 410 -19.16 -10.89 13.20
CA TYR A 410 -19.36 -10.68 11.77
C TYR A 410 -19.08 -11.96 10.97
N GLU A 411 -18.04 -12.70 11.35
CA GLU A 411 -17.72 -13.99 10.76
C GLU A 411 -18.86 -14.99 10.93
N GLN A 412 -19.37 -15.14 12.15
CA GLN A 412 -20.49 -16.04 12.43
C GLN A 412 -21.77 -15.64 11.68
N ASN A 413 -22.07 -14.34 11.61
CA ASN A 413 -23.35 -13.86 11.08
C ASN A 413 -23.35 -13.59 9.57
N VAL A 414 -22.19 -13.38 8.96
CA VAL A 414 -22.05 -12.97 7.55
C VAL A 414 -21.08 -13.88 6.80
N LEU A 415 -19.80 -13.92 7.20
CA LEU A 415 -18.77 -14.60 6.41
C LEU A 415 -19.00 -16.11 6.29
N SER A 416 -19.45 -16.76 7.37
CA SER A 416 -19.72 -18.21 7.39
C SER A 416 -20.85 -18.65 6.47
N LYS A 417 -21.67 -17.70 5.99
CA LYS A 417 -22.79 -17.94 5.07
C LYS A 417 -22.37 -17.82 3.60
N ARG A 418 -21.13 -17.43 3.32
CA ARG A 418 -20.54 -17.40 1.98
C ARG A 418 -19.97 -18.78 1.67
N ILE A 419 -20.83 -19.68 1.14
CA ILE A 419 -20.46 -21.02 0.67
C ILE A 419 -20.06 -20.94 -0.79
#